data_AF-A0A849D3E1-F1
#
_entry.id   AF-A0A849D3E1-F1
#
_cell.length_a   1.000
_cell.length_b   1.000
_cell.length_c   1.000
_cell.angle_alpha   90.00
_cell.angle_beta   90.00
_cell.angle_gamma   90.00
#
_symmetry.space_group_name_H-M   'P 1'
#
loop_
_entity.id
_entity.type
_entity.pdbx_description
1 polymer ?
#
loop_
_entity_poly.entity_id
_entity_poly.type
_entity_poly.pdbx_seq_one_letter_code
_entity_poly.pdbx_strand_id
1 'polypeptide(L)'
;KVKLEAGDLLIFNSTEPHGIRPNKSKDKVRIAQYISMMPAEEDNAELKNWRIQSWKDRIAPQGYAFPGDPRNWEQTKYERAELSVLGEKLLGSKSWGAS
;
A
#
# COMPACT_ATOMS: atom_id res chain seq x y z
N LYS A 1 5.19 -7.65 23.74
CA LYS A 1 5.83 -6.80 22.72
C LYS A 1 6.44 -7.72 21.69
N VAL A 2 6.03 -7.65 20.43
CA VAL A 2 6.75 -8.33 19.36
C VAL A 2 8.04 -7.52 19.13
N LYS A 3 9.20 -8.16 19.27
CA LYS A 3 10.48 -7.56 18.90
C LYS A 3 10.64 -7.78 17.40
N LEU A 4 11.02 -6.73 16.69
CA LEU A 4 11.17 -6.71 15.24
C LEU A 4 12.45 -5.94 14.92
N GLU A 5 13.19 -6.43 13.95
CA GLU A 5 14.32 -5.77 13.32
C GLU A 5 13.93 -5.25 11.93
N ALA A 6 14.80 -4.46 11.31
CA ALA A 6 14.55 -3.97 9.95
C ALA A 6 14.45 -5.16 8.97
N GLY A 7 13.34 -5.23 8.25
CA GLY A 7 13.04 -6.33 7.31
C GLY A 7 12.09 -7.38 7.85
N ASP A 8 11.81 -7.41 9.16
CA ASP A 8 10.82 -8.32 9.71
C ASP A 8 9.40 -7.91 9.31
N LEU A 9 8.54 -8.91 9.06
CA LEU A 9 7.14 -8.72 8.74
C LEU A 9 6.25 -9.16 9.91
N LEU A 10 5.35 -8.27 10.34
CA LEU A 10 4.29 -8.59 11.28
C LEU A 10 2.97 -8.69 10.53
N ILE A 11 2.44 -9.90 10.39
CA ILE A 11 1.12 -10.17 9.81
C ILE A 11 0.17 -10.50 10.96
N PHE A 12 -1.02 -9.91 10.94
CA PHE A 12 -2.08 -10.20 11.90
C PHE A 12 -3.43 -10.19 11.19
N ASN A 13 -4.42 -10.87 11.77
CA ASN A 13 -5.78 -10.88 11.26
C ASN A 13 -6.41 -9.49 11.44
N SER A 14 -7.17 -9.01 10.44
CA SER A 14 -7.82 -7.69 10.51
C SER A 14 -8.80 -7.56 11.68
N THR A 15 -9.33 -8.66 12.21
CA THR A 15 -10.22 -8.66 13.39
C THR A 15 -9.47 -8.69 14.72
N GLU A 16 -8.15 -8.89 14.72
CA GLU A 16 -7.33 -8.90 15.94
C GLU A 16 -7.31 -7.48 16.54
N PRO A 17 -7.68 -7.30 17.82
CA PRO A 17 -7.56 -6.02 18.50
C PRO A 17 -6.11 -5.55 18.54
N HIS A 18 -5.83 -4.42 17.91
CA HIS A 18 -4.47 -3.89 17.80
C HIS A 18 -4.44 -2.38 18.04
N GLY A 19 -3.26 -1.86 18.38
CA GLY A 19 -3.07 -0.44 18.62
C GLY A 19 -1.60 -0.07 18.74
N ILE A 20 -1.31 1.21 18.58
CA ILE A 20 0.03 1.76 18.71
C ILE A 20 0.24 2.35 20.10
N ARG A 21 1.31 1.93 20.78
CA ARG A 21 1.72 2.57 22.04
C ARG A 21 2.37 3.93 21.77
N PRO A 22 2.27 4.89 22.72
CA PRO A 22 3.01 6.15 22.65
C PRO A 22 4.50 5.92 22.39
N ASN A 23 5.08 6.69 21.47
CA ASN A 23 6.51 6.67 21.24
C ASN A 23 7.21 7.47 22.35
N LYS A 24 8.01 6.80 23.18
CA LYS A 24 8.79 7.40 24.29
C LYS A 24 10.29 7.47 24.00
N SER A 25 10.70 7.19 22.77
CA SER A 25 12.11 7.20 22.37
C SER A 25 12.63 8.64 22.36
N LYS A 26 13.83 8.89 22.88
CA LYS A 26 14.47 10.22 22.86
C LYS A 26 15.19 10.50 21.53
N ASP A 27 15.83 9.48 21.00
CA ASP A 27 16.84 9.55 19.94
C ASP A 27 16.69 8.39 18.93
N LYS A 28 15.49 7.80 18.83
CA LYS A 28 15.19 6.69 17.90
C LYS A 28 13.91 6.92 17.12
N VAL A 29 13.95 6.56 15.84
CA VAL A 29 12.78 6.55 14.95
C VAL A 29 12.08 5.20 15.04
N ARG A 30 10.75 5.22 15.05
CA ARG A 30 9.90 4.04 14.84
C ARG A 30 9.16 4.22 13.54
N ILE A 31 9.60 3.50 12.51
CA ILE A 31 9.01 3.51 11.18
C ILE A 31 8.51 2.10 10.87
N ALA A 32 7.37 2.01 10.20
CA ALA A 32 6.85 0.78 9.63
C ALA A 32 6.23 1.12 8.27
N GLN A 33 6.35 0.21 7.31
CA GLN A 33 5.60 0.28 6.07
C GLN A 33 4.37 -0.63 6.21
N TYR A 34 3.19 -0.04 6.04
CA TYR A 34 1.95 -0.81 5.99
C TYR A 34 1.77 -1.39 4.59
N ILE A 35 1.63 -2.71 4.51
CA ILE A 35 1.27 -3.43 3.29
C ILE A 35 -0.03 -4.16 3.58
N SER A 36 -1.13 -3.73 2.95
CA SER A 36 -2.39 -4.45 3.02
C SER A 36 -2.41 -5.54 1.95
N MET A 37 -2.82 -6.75 2.35
CA MET A 37 -3.11 -7.84 1.42
C MET A 37 -4.60 -7.81 1.11
N MET A 38 -4.94 -7.29 -0.06
CA MET A 38 -6.30 -7.34 -0.60
C MET A 38 -6.31 -8.26 -1.82
N PRO A 39 -7.32 -9.13 -1.97
CA PRO A 39 -7.52 -9.87 -3.21
C PRO A 39 -7.54 -8.92 -4.42
N ALA A 40 -7.12 -9.43 -5.57
CA ALA A 40 -7.09 -8.63 -6.79
C ALA A 40 -8.47 -8.20 -7.29
N GLU A 41 -9.58 -8.80 -6.81
CA GLU A 41 -10.97 -8.49 -7.20
C GLU A 41 -11.11 -8.27 -8.72
N GLU A 42 -10.73 -9.26 -9.53
CA GLU A 42 -10.66 -9.10 -10.99
C GLU A 42 -12.01 -8.73 -11.63
N ASP A 43 -13.11 -9.21 -11.05
CA ASP A 43 -14.48 -8.93 -11.50
C ASP A 43 -14.97 -7.52 -11.13
N ASN A 44 -14.28 -6.85 -10.20
CA ASN A 44 -14.58 -5.48 -9.80
C ASN A 44 -13.83 -4.48 -10.69
N ALA A 45 -14.38 -4.26 -11.88
CA ALA A 45 -13.76 -3.39 -12.89
C ALA A 45 -13.49 -1.96 -12.39
N GLU A 46 -14.38 -1.40 -11.56
CA GLU A 46 -14.22 -0.06 -10.99
C GLU A 46 -13.00 0.02 -10.06
N LEU A 47 -12.92 -0.90 -9.08
CA LEU A 47 -11.80 -0.94 -8.12
C LEU A 47 -10.47 -1.26 -8.80
N LYS A 48 -10.49 -2.14 -9.80
CA LYS A 48 -9.32 -2.45 -10.63
C LYS A 48 -8.84 -1.22 -11.40
N ASN A 49 -9.72 -0.54 -12.13
CA ASN A 49 -9.38 0.65 -12.89
C ASN A 49 -8.86 1.77 -11.97
N TRP A 50 -9.48 1.95 -10.81
CA TRP A 50 -9.03 2.92 -9.81
C TRP A 50 -7.60 2.65 -9.33
N ARG A 51 -7.26 1.40 -8.98
CA ARG A 51 -5.88 1.03 -8.57
C ARG A 51 -4.87 1.23 -9.70
N ILE A 52 -5.22 0.81 -10.92
CA ILE A 52 -4.35 0.98 -12.09
C ILE A 52 -4.09 2.47 -12.33
N GLN A 53 -5.13 3.31 -12.25
CA GLN A 53 -4.98 4.75 -12.41
C GLN A 53 -4.12 5.37 -11.29
N SER A 54 -4.37 4.96 -10.03
CA SER A 54 -3.59 5.41 -8.88
C SER A 54 -2.10 5.11 -9.03
N TRP A 55 -1.73 3.91 -9.49
CA TRP A 55 -0.35 3.57 -9.80
C TRP A 55 0.19 4.36 -11.00
N LYS A 56 -0.56 4.41 -12.10
CA LYS A 56 -0.13 5.03 -13.37
C LYS A 56 0.20 6.50 -13.19
N ASP A 57 -0.68 7.21 -12.50
CA ASP A 57 -0.62 8.67 -12.34
C ASP A 57 -0.11 9.08 -10.96
N ARG A 58 0.20 8.13 -10.07
CA ARG A 58 0.67 8.37 -8.68
C ARG A 58 -0.33 9.18 -7.85
N ILE A 59 -1.62 8.90 -8.03
CA ILE A 59 -2.71 9.57 -7.33
C ILE A 59 -2.85 8.98 -5.93
N ALA A 60 -2.72 9.82 -4.91
CA ALA A 60 -2.92 9.42 -3.52
C ALA A 60 -4.39 9.02 -3.27
N PRO A 61 -4.65 7.96 -2.47
CA PRO A 61 -6.00 7.62 -2.08
C PRO A 61 -6.65 8.77 -1.31
N GLN A 62 -7.94 9.01 -1.59
CA GLN A 62 -8.75 10.02 -0.91
C GLN A 62 -9.99 9.35 -0.33
N GLY A 63 -10.34 9.70 0.91
CA GLY A 63 -11.54 9.19 1.56
C GLY A 63 -11.55 9.54 3.04
N TYR A 64 -12.56 9.05 3.76
CA TYR A 64 -12.72 9.34 5.19
C TYR A 64 -11.45 9.03 6.01
N ALA A 65 -10.75 7.94 5.68
CA ALA A 65 -9.52 7.53 6.35
C ALA A 65 -8.23 8.12 5.74
N PHE A 66 -8.31 8.78 4.57
CA PHE A 66 -7.14 9.25 3.82
C PHE A 66 -7.35 10.69 3.33
N PRO A 67 -6.62 11.68 3.88
CA PRO A 67 -6.79 13.09 3.51
C PRO A 67 -6.21 13.45 2.12
N GLY A 68 -5.66 12.48 1.38
CA GLY A 68 -4.94 12.70 0.13
C GLY A 68 -3.55 13.33 0.33
N ASP A 69 -2.96 13.82 -0.76
CA ASP A 69 -1.70 14.57 -0.75
C ASP A 69 -1.87 15.93 -1.44
N PRO A 70 -2.20 17.01 -0.71
CA PRO A 70 -2.42 18.34 -1.30
C PRO A 70 -1.17 18.93 -1.95
N ARG A 71 0.02 18.35 -1.71
CA ARG A 71 1.29 18.81 -2.27
C ARG A 71 1.61 18.17 -3.62
N ASN A 72 0.90 17.10 -4.00
CA ASN A 72 1.13 16.31 -5.21
C ASN A 72 2.59 15.82 -5.36
N TRP A 73 3.26 15.48 -4.27
CA TRP A 73 4.68 15.11 -4.31
C TRP A 73 4.91 13.78 -5.01
N GLU A 74 4.04 12.79 -4.76
CA GLU A 74 4.15 11.50 -5.45
C GLU A 74 4.04 11.68 -6.98
N GLN A 75 3.20 12.60 -7.44
CA GLN A 75 3.00 12.87 -8.87
C GLN A 75 4.17 13.63 -9.50
N THR A 76 4.77 14.57 -8.77
CA THR A 76 5.68 15.58 -9.32
C THR A 76 7.16 15.38 -8.99
N LYS A 77 7.49 14.67 -7.92
CA LYS A 77 8.88 14.51 -7.45
C LYS A 77 9.49 13.15 -7.76
N TYR A 78 8.66 12.14 -7.98
CA TYR A 78 9.12 10.76 -8.13
C TYR A 78 8.59 10.15 -9.42
N GLU A 79 9.39 9.25 -9.98
CA GLU A 79 9.01 8.47 -11.14
C GLU A 79 7.99 7.39 -10.77
N ARG A 80 7.19 6.97 -11.75
CA ARG A 80 6.29 5.83 -11.59
C ARG A 80 7.10 4.56 -11.36
N ALA A 81 6.74 3.77 -10.36
CA ALA A 81 7.34 2.46 -10.13
C ALA A 81 7.18 1.56 -11.37
N GLU A 82 8.27 0.96 -11.82
CA GLU A 82 8.25 -0.09 -12.84
C GLU A 82 7.78 -1.40 -12.21
N LEU A 83 6.81 -2.05 -12.85
CA LEU A 83 6.25 -3.29 -12.35
C LEU A 83 6.98 -4.48 -12.96
N SER A 84 7.29 -5.45 -12.10
CA SER A 84 7.61 -6.80 -12.54
C SER A 84 6.36 -7.49 -13.09
N VAL A 85 6.53 -8.62 -13.78
CA VAL A 85 5.40 -9.46 -14.23
C VAL A 85 4.45 -9.82 -13.09
N LEU A 86 4.98 -10.10 -11.90
CA LEU A 86 4.17 -10.35 -10.71
C LEU A 86 3.45 -9.08 -10.24
N GLY A 87 4.13 -7.94 -10.25
CA GLY A 87 3.55 -6.63 -9.89
C GLY A 87 2.37 -6.25 -10.79
N GLU A 88 2.48 -6.50 -12.09
CA GLU A 88 1.40 -6.25 -13.05
C GLU A 88 0.14 -7.09 -12.75
N LYS A 89 0.33 -8.36 -12.37
CA LYS A 89 -0.75 -9.28 -11.99
C LYS A 89 -1.37 -8.92 -10.64
N LEU A 90 -0.56 -8.59 -9.64
CA LEU A 90 -1.02 -8.11 -8.34
C LEU A 90 -1.80 -6.80 -8.43
N LEU A 91 -1.38 -5.87 -9.31
CA LEU A 91 -2.11 -4.64 -9.60
C LEU A 91 -3.43 -4.90 -10.35
N GLY A 92 -3.54 -6.04 -11.04
CA GLY A 92 -4.67 -6.38 -11.90
C GLY A 92 -4.56 -5.85 -13.33
N SER A 93 -3.44 -5.24 -13.72
CA SER A 93 -3.19 -4.75 -15.09
C SER A 93 -2.99 -5.87 -16.11
N LYS A 94 -2.54 -7.05 -15.66
CA LYS A 94 -2.56 -8.31 -16.40
C LYS A 94 -3.40 -9.32 -15.62
N SER A 95 -4.24 -10.07 -16.32
CA SER A 95 -5.01 -11.16 -15.69
C SER A 95 -4.08 -12.32 -15.30
N TRP A 96 -4.44 -13.03 -14.24
CA TRP A 96 -3.77 -14.27 -13.86
C TRP A 96 -3.89 -15.38 -14.92
N GLY A 97 -5.01 -15.40 -15.67
CA GLY A 97 -5.35 -16.45 -16.64
C GLY A 97 -4.92 -16.19 -18.09
N ALA A 98 -4.31 -15.04 -18.37
CA ALA A 98 -3.73 -14.78 -19.70
C ALA A 98 -2.40 -15.56 -19.82
N SER A 99 -2.44 -16.65 -20.60
CA SER A 99 -1.27 -17.41 -21.07
C SER A 99 -0.57 -16.68 -22.21
#